data_AF-A0A7J8LRV7-F1
#
_entry.id   AF-A0A7J8LRV7-F1
#
_cell.length_a   1.000
_cell.length_b   1.000
_cell.length_c   1.000
_cell.angle_alpha   90.00
_cell.angle_beta   90.00
_cell.angle_gamma   90.00
#
_symmetry.space_group_name_H-M   'P 1'
#
loop_
_entity.id
_entity.type
_entity.pdbx_description
1 polymer ?
#
loop_
_entity_poly.entity_id
_entity_poly.type
_entity_poly.pdbx_seq_one_letter_code
_entity_poly.pdbx_strand_id
1 'polypeptide(L)'
;NNFEFTKNNIYGTYVLLEACKVTGQIRRFIHVSTDEVYGETDEDAIVGNHEASQLLPTNPYSTTKAGAEMLVMAYCRSYGLSVITARGNNVYGPNQFLKKLILKFILLAMRGKTLPIHGDGSNVRSYLYCKDVAETFEVVLHKDEVGHVYNVGTKKEMRVIDVTKDICKLFSIDPETNIHKNPEWWGDVVGALLPHLRMLMIPSSRYFESEDGKVLNVSNTPRMIVPTSKSFISPLKPSFKFLIYGRTGWIGGILDQLCEKHDIPFEYGRGRLENRASLMANIQNIKPTHVFNVIARFSVMSETV
;
A
#
# COMPACT_ATOMS: atom_id res chain seq x y z
N ASN A 1 -8.57 19.90 3.17
CA ASN A 1 -8.33 20.04 4.62
C ASN A 1 -6.96 19.46 4.96
N ASN A 2 -5.89 20.25 4.77
CA ASN A 2 -4.49 19.78 4.82
C ASN A 2 -3.96 19.57 6.25
N PHE A 3 -4.45 20.36 7.21
CA PHE A 3 -4.06 20.26 8.62
C PHE A 3 -4.35 18.89 9.24
N GLU A 4 -5.52 18.32 8.92
CA GLU A 4 -5.90 16.99 9.41
C GLU A 4 -4.99 15.89 8.82
N PHE A 5 -4.50 16.03 7.59
CA PHE A 5 -3.54 15.06 7.03
C PHE A 5 -2.22 15.09 7.78
N THR A 6 -1.65 16.28 7.99
CA THR A 6 -0.40 16.46 8.74
C THR A 6 -0.51 15.91 10.15
N LYS A 7 -1.58 16.26 10.87
CA LYS A 7 -1.81 15.79 12.25
C LYS A 7 -1.95 14.27 12.31
N ASN A 8 -2.72 13.65 11.42
CA ASN A 8 -2.97 12.21 11.49
C ASN A 8 -1.79 11.38 10.99
N ASN A 9 -1.21 11.75 9.83
CA ASN A 9 -0.16 10.95 9.19
C ASN A 9 1.20 11.18 9.85
N ILE A 10 1.60 12.44 10.10
CA ILE A 10 2.93 12.72 10.68
C ILE A 10 2.87 12.57 12.20
N TYR A 11 2.07 13.40 12.87
CA TYR A 11 2.04 13.41 14.34
C TYR A 11 1.49 12.08 14.89
N GLY A 12 0.43 11.52 14.30
CA GLY A 12 -0.06 10.20 14.69
C GLY A 12 0.97 9.07 14.54
N THR A 13 1.74 9.06 13.45
CA THR A 13 2.84 8.09 13.27
C THR A 13 3.94 8.30 14.30
N TYR A 14 4.33 9.54 14.57
CA TYR A 14 5.30 9.88 15.61
C TYR A 14 4.89 9.32 16.99
N VAL A 15 3.65 9.58 17.42
CA VAL A 15 3.18 9.14 18.75
C VAL A 15 3.14 7.61 18.82
N LEU A 16 2.75 6.93 17.74
CA LEU A 16 2.74 5.48 17.68
C LEU A 16 4.15 4.87 17.70
N LEU A 17 5.11 5.44 16.96
CA LEU A 17 6.52 5.05 17.01
C LEU A 17 7.09 5.20 18.42
N GLU A 18 6.79 6.32 19.07
CA GLU A 18 7.22 6.58 20.45
C GLU A 18 6.64 5.56 21.43
N ALA A 19 5.36 5.18 21.28
CA ALA A 19 4.74 4.14 22.10
C ALA A 19 5.39 2.76 21.86
N CYS A 20 5.71 2.41 20.61
CA CYS A 20 6.43 1.18 20.29
C CYS A 20 7.84 1.17 20.91
N LYS A 21 8.56 2.29 20.82
CA LYS A 21 9.90 2.46 21.41
C LYS A 21 9.86 2.29 22.93
N VAL A 22 8.97 3.01 23.62
CA VAL A 22 8.90 3.00 25.09
C VAL A 22 8.50 1.63 25.64
N THR A 23 7.60 0.93 24.95
CA THR A 23 7.16 -0.41 25.39
C THR A 23 8.18 -1.50 25.09
N GLY A 24 9.03 -1.33 24.07
CA GLY A 24 10.18 -2.21 23.78
C GLY A 24 9.82 -3.65 23.37
N GLN A 25 8.53 -3.97 23.21
CA GLN A 25 8.04 -5.33 22.96
C GLN A 25 7.72 -5.63 21.48
N ILE A 26 7.69 -4.58 20.64
CA ILE A 26 7.31 -4.71 19.23
C ILE A 26 8.49 -5.28 18.45
N ARG A 27 8.31 -6.46 17.86
CA ARG A 27 9.31 -7.12 17.02
C ARG A 27 9.45 -6.43 15.67
N ARG A 28 8.36 -5.86 15.14
CA ARG A 28 8.37 -5.17 13.85
C ARG A 28 7.24 -4.16 13.72
N PHE A 29 7.60 -2.97 13.26
CA PHE A 29 6.69 -1.89 12.92
C PHE A 29 6.57 -1.78 11.40
N ILE A 30 5.37 -1.98 10.86
CA ILE A 30 5.11 -1.97 9.41
C ILE A 30 4.37 -0.69 9.07
N HIS A 31 5.00 0.17 8.28
CA HIS A 31 4.42 1.41 7.80
C HIS A 31 3.94 1.27 6.36
N VAL A 32 2.67 1.58 6.11
CA VAL A 32 2.10 1.59 4.77
C VAL A 32 2.10 3.01 4.22
N SER A 33 2.89 3.19 3.18
CA SER A 33 3.03 4.42 2.42
C SER A 33 2.48 4.25 1.00
N THR A 34 2.83 5.16 0.10
CA THR A 34 2.31 5.27 -1.26
C THR A 34 3.46 5.57 -2.21
N ASP A 35 3.28 5.27 -3.49
CA ASP A 35 4.21 5.67 -4.55
C ASP A 35 4.28 7.16 -4.83
N GLU A 36 3.21 7.90 -4.56
CA GLU A 36 3.17 9.37 -4.70
C GLU A 36 4.25 10.11 -3.88
N VAL A 37 4.90 9.46 -2.91
CA VAL A 37 6.03 10.03 -2.17
C VAL A 37 7.24 10.32 -3.05
N TYR A 38 7.38 9.60 -4.16
CA TYR A 38 8.44 9.83 -5.14
C TYR A 38 8.19 11.06 -6.01
N GLY A 39 6.97 11.60 -6.04
CA GLY A 39 6.64 12.81 -6.79
C GLY A 39 6.07 12.55 -8.17
N GLU A 40 6.75 12.99 -9.21
CA GLU A 40 6.44 12.72 -10.62
C GLU A 40 7.61 11.96 -11.25
N THR A 41 7.37 11.25 -12.35
CA THR A 41 8.43 10.58 -13.12
C THR A 41 8.36 11.07 -14.55
N ASP A 42 9.52 11.41 -15.13
CA ASP A 42 9.59 11.82 -16.53
C ASP A 42 8.97 10.73 -17.44
N GLU A 43 8.21 11.16 -18.44
CA GLU A 43 7.58 10.25 -19.42
C GLU A 43 8.60 9.34 -20.10
N ASP A 44 9.81 9.86 -20.31
CA ASP A 44 10.94 9.20 -20.95
C ASP A 44 11.73 8.28 -20.01
N ALA A 45 11.35 8.18 -18.73
CA ALA A 45 12.08 7.36 -17.77
C ALA A 45 11.97 5.86 -18.13
N ILE A 46 13.08 5.29 -18.60
CA ILE A 46 13.20 3.87 -18.98
C ILE A 46 13.13 2.96 -17.74
N VAL A 47 13.56 3.46 -16.58
CA VAL A 47 13.63 2.71 -15.32
C VAL A 47 12.75 3.39 -14.28
N GLY A 48 11.91 2.60 -13.59
CA GLY A 48 11.07 3.11 -12.51
C GLY A 48 11.87 3.42 -11.24
N ASN A 49 11.27 4.23 -10.35
CA ASN A 49 11.84 4.57 -9.06
C ASN A 49 12.06 3.30 -8.22
N HIS A 50 13.29 3.09 -7.77
CA HIS A 50 13.64 2.03 -6.82
C HIS A 50 13.55 2.56 -5.38
N GLU A 51 13.73 1.70 -4.39
CA GLU A 51 13.44 2.03 -2.99
C GLU A 51 14.35 3.11 -2.38
N ALA A 52 15.50 3.34 -3.01
CA ALA A 52 16.45 4.39 -2.67
C ALA A 52 16.31 5.68 -3.52
N SER A 53 15.33 5.74 -4.44
CA SER A 53 15.04 6.98 -5.18
C SER A 53 14.58 8.10 -4.26
N GLN A 54 14.84 9.35 -4.68
CA GLN A 54 14.51 10.54 -3.89
C GLN A 54 13.00 10.71 -3.71
N LEU A 55 12.60 11.17 -2.52
CA LEU A 55 11.21 11.55 -2.26
C LEU A 55 10.96 12.99 -2.68
N LEU A 56 10.11 13.20 -3.69
CA LEU A 56 9.75 14.51 -4.23
C LEU A 56 8.22 14.74 -4.24
N PRO A 57 7.52 14.58 -3.11
CA PRO A 57 6.06 14.57 -3.07
C PRO A 57 5.45 15.87 -3.63
N THR A 58 4.46 15.74 -4.52
CA THR A 58 3.86 16.88 -5.26
C THR A 58 2.51 17.35 -4.71
N ASN A 59 1.97 16.72 -3.67
CA ASN A 59 0.69 17.12 -3.08
C ASN A 59 0.68 16.98 -1.55
N PRO A 60 -0.21 17.69 -0.82
CA PRO A 60 -0.22 17.66 0.65
C PRO A 60 -0.37 16.26 1.26
N TYR A 61 -1.09 15.33 0.60
CA TYR A 61 -1.20 13.97 1.10
C TYR A 61 0.13 13.22 0.98
N SER A 62 0.75 13.23 -0.21
CA SER A 62 2.03 12.57 -0.44
C SER A 62 3.15 13.16 0.41
N THR A 63 3.16 14.48 0.64
CA THR A 63 4.09 15.15 1.56
C THR A 63 3.97 14.60 2.98
N THR A 64 2.75 14.38 3.47
CA THR A 64 2.56 13.86 4.84
C THR A 64 2.93 12.39 4.97
N LYS A 65 2.82 11.60 3.90
CA LYS A 65 3.31 10.22 3.86
C LYS A 65 4.84 10.18 3.84
N ALA A 66 5.48 10.99 3.00
CA ALA A 66 6.94 11.12 2.98
C ALA A 66 7.48 11.58 4.34
N GLY A 67 6.86 12.58 4.98
CA GLY A 67 7.25 13.03 6.31
C GLY A 67 7.11 11.94 7.39
N ALA A 68 6.08 11.09 7.30
CA ALA A 68 5.93 9.94 8.18
C ALA A 68 7.02 8.88 7.94
N GLU A 69 7.40 8.61 6.68
CA GLU A 69 8.51 7.70 6.36
C GLU A 69 9.84 8.17 6.96
N MET A 70 10.12 9.47 6.89
CA MET A 70 11.34 10.04 7.48
C MET A 70 11.40 9.78 9.00
N LEU A 71 10.26 9.90 9.70
CA LEU A 71 10.18 9.57 11.12
C LEU A 71 10.40 8.07 11.38
N VAL A 72 9.76 7.19 10.60
CA VAL A 72 9.92 5.74 10.72
C VAL A 72 11.39 5.34 10.57
N MET A 73 12.06 5.88 9.55
CA MET A 73 13.49 5.62 9.30
C MET A 73 14.39 6.21 10.39
N ALA A 74 14.11 7.44 10.86
CA ALA A 74 14.84 8.04 11.96
C ALA A 74 14.74 7.18 13.23
N TYR A 75 13.56 6.67 13.54
CA TYR A 75 13.36 5.80 14.71
C TYR A 75 14.11 4.46 14.61
N CYS A 76 14.17 3.89 13.41
CA CYS A 76 15.00 2.71 13.16
C CYS A 76 16.49 3.01 13.40
N ARG A 77 17.00 4.12 12.84
CA ARG A 77 18.43 4.47 12.91
C ARG A 77 18.87 4.94 14.30
N SER A 78 18.05 5.74 14.97
CA SER A 78 18.40 6.35 16.26
C SER A 78 18.08 5.46 17.45
N TYR A 79 17.05 4.60 17.36
CA TYR A 79 16.56 3.82 18.50
C TYR A 79 16.53 2.30 18.25
N GLY A 80 16.99 1.83 17.08
CA GLY A 80 17.03 0.40 16.77
C GLY A 80 15.65 -0.24 16.63
N LEU A 81 14.58 0.54 16.48
CA LEU A 81 13.24 -0.01 16.27
C LEU A 81 13.23 -0.77 14.95
N SER A 82 12.80 -2.04 14.98
CA SER A 82 12.69 -2.83 13.75
C SER A 82 11.51 -2.34 12.93
N VAL A 83 11.79 -1.70 11.80
CA VAL A 83 10.76 -1.14 10.91
C VAL A 83 10.83 -1.75 9.51
N ILE A 84 9.69 -1.78 8.84
CA ILE A 84 9.58 -1.99 7.40
C ILE A 84 8.60 -0.97 6.84
N THR A 85 8.93 -0.40 5.68
CA THR A 85 8.00 0.47 4.94
C THR A 85 7.57 -0.22 3.66
N ALA A 86 6.28 -0.23 3.36
CA ALA A 86 5.75 -0.71 2.08
C ALA A 86 5.10 0.47 1.33
N ARG A 87 5.60 0.79 0.14
CA ARG A 87 5.06 1.82 -0.75
C ARG A 87 4.18 1.15 -1.80
N GLY A 88 2.87 1.36 -1.72
CA GLY A 88 1.90 0.77 -2.65
C GLY A 88 1.59 1.67 -3.85
N ASN A 89 1.37 1.08 -5.04
CA ASN A 89 0.71 1.78 -6.17
C ASN A 89 -0.79 2.02 -5.92
N ASN A 90 -1.50 2.51 -6.94
CA ASN A 90 -2.94 2.77 -6.86
C ASN A 90 -3.77 1.48 -6.68
N VAL A 91 -4.07 1.17 -5.42
CA VAL A 91 -4.80 -0.04 -5.06
C VAL A 91 -6.30 0.09 -5.39
N TYR A 92 -6.92 -0.95 -5.99
CA TYR A 92 -8.35 -1.04 -6.34
C TYR A 92 -9.02 -2.36 -5.93
N GLY A 93 -10.34 -2.35 -5.71
CA GLY A 93 -11.10 -3.53 -5.31
C GLY A 93 -12.42 -3.22 -4.58
N PRO A 94 -13.11 -4.25 -4.04
CA PRO A 94 -14.35 -4.06 -3.27
C PRO A 94 -14.17 -3.10 -2.09
N ASN A 95 -15.19 -2.29 -1.79
CA ASN A 95 -15.20 -1.30 -0.70
C ASN A 95 -14.18 -0.16 -0.82
N GLN A 96 -13.58 0.04 -2.00
CA GLN A 96 -12.70 1.18 -2.26
C GLN A 96 -13.43 2.51 -1.99
N PHE A 97 -12.67 3.58 -1.74
CA PHE A 97 -13.27 4.90 -1.58
C PHE A 97 -13.98 5.37 -2.87
N LEU A 98 -15.24 5.81 -2.74
CA LEU A 98 -16.16 6.10 -3.86
C LEU A 98 -15.64 7.14 -4.86
N LYS A 99 -14.69 7.99 -4.47
CA LYS A 99 -14.10 9.02 -5.36
C LYS A 99 -12.94 8.50 -6.21
N LYS A 100 -12.40 7.29 -5.95
CA LYS A 100 -11.34 6.70 -6.77
C LYS A 100 -11.90 6.25 -8.13
N LEU A 101 -11.08 6.39 -9.16
CA LEU A 101 -11.46 6.27 -10.57
C LEU A 101 -12.30 5.02 -10.88
N ILE A 102 -11.78 3.83 -10.58
CA ILE A 102 -12.43 2.56 -10.95
C ILE A 102 -13.82 2.46 -10.32
N LEU A 103 -13.93 2.63 -9.00
CA LEU A 103 -15.23 2.52 -8.33
C LEU A 103 -16.18 3.66 -8.73
N LYS A 104 -15.69 4.91 -8.84
CA LYS A 104 -16.50 6.04 -9.30
C LYS A 104 -17.11 5.75 -10.66
N PHE A 105 -16.33 5.25 -11.60
CA PHE A 105 -16.77 5.00 -12.97
C PHE A 105 -17.71 3.80 -13.06
N ILE A 106 -17.46 2.74 -12.29
CA ILE A 106 -18.42 1.64 -12.13
C ILE A 106 -19.78 2.19 -11.66
N LEU A 107 -19.80 3.05 -10.64
CA LEU A 107 -21.05 3.62 -10.10
C LEU A 107 -21.75 4.56 -11.09
N LEU A 108 -20.99 5.31 -11.90
CA LEU A 108 -21.56 6.16 -12.95
C LEU A 108 -22.15 5.30 -14.08
N ALA A 109 -21.42 4.28 -14.55
CA ALA A 109 -21.88 3.35 -15.58
C ALA A 109 -23.15 2.61 -15.12
N MET A 110 -23.20 2.13 -13.87
CA MET A 110 -24.39 1.52 -13.28
C MET A 110 -25.61 2.44 -13.26
N ARG A 111 -25.39 3.76 -13.23
CA ARG A 111 -26.44 4.79 -13.24
C ARG A 111 -26.74 5.33 -14.64
N GLY A 112 -26.13 4.76 -15.69
CA GLY A 112 -26.24 5.27 -17.06
C GLY A 112 -25.72 6.70 -17.21
N LYS A 113 -24.78 7.12 -16.35
CA LYS A 113 -24.13 8.44 -16.43
C LYS A 113 -22.84 8.33 -17.22
N THR A 114 -22.45 9.43 -17.85
CA THR A 114 -21.18 9.55 -18.57
C THR A 114 -20.00 9.41 -17.62
N LEU A 115 -18.86 8.95 -18.16
CA LEU A 115 -17.62 8.69 -17.45
C LEU A 115 -16.64 9.84 -17.72
N PRO A 116 -16.47 10.77 -16.77
CA PRO A 116 -15.69 11.97 -17.03
C PRO A 116 -14.21 11.71 -16.75
N ILE A 117 -13.37 11.86 -17.77
CA ILE A 117 -11.91 11.74 -17.69
C ILE A 117 -11.27 13.13 -17.66
N HIS A 118 -10.19 13.26 -16.89
CA HIS A 118 -9.36 14.47 -16.87
C HIS A 118 -8.37 14.47 -18.03
N GLY A 119 -8.20 15.63 -18.67
CA GLY A 119 -7.36 15.73 -19.86
C GLY A 119 -7.89 14.84 -20.98
N ASP A 120 -6.98 14.21 -21.72
CA ASP A 120 -7.30 13.28 -22.80
C ASP A 120 -7.35 11.80 -22.36
N GLY A 121 -6.99 11.52 -21.10
CA GLY A 121 -6.90 10.18 -20.53
C GLY A 121 -5.62 9.40 -20.85
N SER A 122 -4.61 10.05 -21.43
CA SER A 122 -3.30 9.46 -21.75
C SER A 122 -2.49 9.07 -20.51
N ASN A 123 -2.79 9.72 -19.37
CA ASN A 123 -2.20 9.47 -18.07
C ASN A 123 -2.12 7.98 -17.73
N VAL A 124 -0.89 7.49 -17.61
CA VAL A 124 -0.57 6.09 -17.28
C VAL A 124 -0.60 5.91 -15.76
N ARG A 125 -1.14 4.80 -15.27
CA ARG A 125 -1.26 4.46 -13.85
C ARG A 125 -1.07 2.95 -13.66
N SER A 126 -0.42 2.54 -12.56
CA SER A 126 -0.35 1.14 -12.14
C SER A 126 -1.48 0.83 -11.16
N TYR A 127 -2.30 -0.16 -11.49
CA TYR A 127 -3.46 -0.56 -10.68
C TYR A 127 -3.19 -1.91 -10.01
N LEU A 128 -3.17 -1.93 -8.68
CA LEU A 128 -2.92 -3.14 -7.91
C LEU A 128 -4.20 -3.62 -7.24
N TYR A 129 -4.57 -4.89 -7.42
CA TYR A 129 -5.79 -5.41 -6.81
C TYR A 129 -5.60 -5.57 -5.29
N CYS A 130 -6.65 -5.27 -4.53
CA CYS A 130 -6.56 -5.15 -3.08
C CYS A 130 -6.19 -6.46 -2.35
N LYS A 131 -6.59 -7.61 -2.90
CA LYS A 131 -6.19 -8.91 -2.36
C LYS A 131 -4.71 -9.21 -2.61
N ASP A 132 -4.16 -8.73 -3.73
CA ASP A 132 -2.74 -8.90 -4.04
C ASP A 132 -1.86 -8.05 -3.13
N VAL A 133 -2.35 -6.87 -2.71
CA VAL A 133 -1.70 -6.06 -1.66
C VAL A 133 -1.62 -6.84 -0.36
N ALA A 134 -2.72 -7.48 0.03
CA ALA A 134 -2.78 -8.28 1.24
C ALA A 134 -1.71 -9.38 1.18
N GLU A 135 -1.68 -10.18 0.12
CA GLU A 135 -0.67 -11.22 -0.08
C GLU A 135 0.77 -10.66 -0.10
N THR A 136 0.96 -9.43 -0.57
CA THR A 136 2.30 -8.82 -0.50
C THR A 136 2.73 -8.53 0.93
N PHE A 137 1.81 -8.17 1.83
CA PHE A 137 2.14 -8.04 3.25
C PHE A 137 2.58 -9.37 3.86
N GLU A 138 2.04 -10.51 3.43
CA GLU A 138 2.55 -11.83 3.83
C GLU A 138 4.02 -12.01 3.44
N VAL A 139 4.39 -11.67 2.20
CA VAL A 139 5.78 -11.73 1.75
C VAL A 139 6.66 -10.81 2.61
N VAL A 140 6.23 -9.57 2.81
CA VAL A 140 6.96 -8.56 3.58
C VAL A 140 7.12 -8.98 5.06
N LEU A 141 6.14 -9.67 5.63
CA LEU A 141 6.20 -10.19 7.00
C LEU A 141 7.33 -11.22 7.17
N HIS A 142 7.60 -12.02 6.13
CA HIS A 142 8.64 -13.04 6.13
C HIS A 142 10.02 -12.53 5.71
N LYS A 143 10.14 -11.28 5.24
CA LYS A 143 11.43 -10.64 5.00
C LYS A 143 12.05 -10.20 6.33
N ASP A 144 13.36 -10.36 6.49
CA ASP A 144 14.05 -10.00 7.73
C ASP A 144 14.92 -8.73 7.64
N GLU A 145 14.79 -7.98 6.54
CA GLU A 145 15.59 -6.77 6.34
C GLU A 145 15.00 -5.57 7.09
N VAL A 146 15.58 -5.30 8.26
CA VAL A 146 15.20 -4.18 9.12
C VAL A 146 15.58 -2.85 8.48
N GLY A 147 14.64 -1.90 8.48
CA GLY A 147 14.82 -0.57 7.90
C GLY A 147 14.70 -0.56 6.38
N HIS A 148 14.34 -1.69 5.77
CA HIS A 148 14.13 -1.76 4.32
C HIS A 148 12.79 -1.14 3.92
N VAL A 149 12.77 -0.54 2.74
CA VAL A 149 11.56 -0.03 2.09
C VAL A 149 11.27 -0.95 0.92
N TYR A 150 10.02 -1.32 0.71
CA TYR A 150 9.58 -2.20 -0.37
C TYR A 150 8.57 -1.50 -1.26
N ASN A 151 8.85 -1.47 -2.56
CA ASN A 151 7.84 -1.08 -3.54
C ASN A 151 6.89 -2.26 -3.79
N VAL A 152 5.59 -2.01 -3.69
CA VAL A 152 4.50 -2.99 -3.85
C VAL A 152 3.52 -2.53 -4.92
N GLY A 153 3.38 -3.30 -6.00
CA GLY A 153 2.90 -2.74 -7.26
C GLY A 153 2.85 -3.76 -8.39
N THR A 154 2.50 -3.28 -9.57
CA THR A 154 2.39 -4.10 -10.79
C THR A 154 3.33 -3.56 -11.87
N LYS A 155 3.93 -4.47 -12.65
CA LYS A 155 4.67 -4.12 -13.87
C LYS A 155 3.75 -3.63 -14.98
N LYS A 156 2.45 -3.93 -14.90
CA LYS A 156 1.46 -3.56 -15.92
C LYS A 156 0.90 -2.18 -15.66
N GLU A 157 1.34 -1.26 -16.49
CA GLU A 157 0.81 0.09 -16.61
C GLU A 157 -0.43 0.13 -17.51
N MET A 158 -1.40 0.97 -17.17
CA MET A 158 -2.57 1.22 -18.01
C MET A 158 -2.88 2.71 -18.08
N ARG A 159 -3.26 3.19 -19.26
CA ARG A 159 -3.78 4.55 -19.39
C ARG A 159 -5.16 4.62 -18.77
N VAL A 160 -5.49 5.77 -18.18
CA VAL A 160 -6.82 6.06 -17.65
C VAL A 160 -7.91 5.79 -18.69
N ILE A 161 -7.67 6.16 -19.95
CA ILE A 161 -8.62 5.92 -21.04
C ILE A 161 -8.86 4.42 -21.28
N ASP A 162 -7.82 3.58 -21.20
CA ASP A 162 -7.94 2.14 -21.45
C ASP A 162 -8.75 1.48 -20.33
N VAL A 163 -8.48 1.84 -19.07
CA VAL A 163 -9.28 1.38 -17.92
C VAL A 163 -10.75 1.78 -18.07
N THR A 164 -11.00 3.00 -18.54
CA THR A 164 -12.37 3.50 -18.72
C THR A 164 -13.09 2.74 -19.83
N LYS A 165 -12.40 2.44 -20.94
CA LYS A 165 -12.93 1.61 -22.02
C LYS A 165 -13.23 0.17 -21.56
N ASP A 166 -12.39 -0.41 -20.72
CA ASP A 166 -12.65 -1.72 -20.12
C ASP A 166 -13.92 -1.69 -19.25
N ILE A 167 -14.13 -0.64 -18.46
CA ILE A 167 -15.39 -0.44 -17.71
C ILE A 167 -16.57 -0.32 -18.67
N CYS A 168 -16.47 0.49 -19.74
CA CYS A 168 -17.54 0.61 -20.73
C CYS A 168 -17.93 -0.75 -21.33
N LYS A 169 -16.93 -1.57 -21.68
CA LYS A 169 -17.13 -2.91 -22.20
C LYS A 169 -17.85 -3.83 -21.21
N LEU A 170 -17.50 -3.77 -19.93
CA LEU A 170 -18.16 -4.57 -18.87
C LEU A 170 -19.65 -4.22 -18.72
N PHE A 171 -20.02 -2.96 -18.93
CA PHE A 171 -21.41 -2.48 -18.85
C PHE A 171 -22.13 -2.46 -20.20
N SER A 172 -21.48 -2.92 -21.28
CA SER A 172 -22.03 -2.86 -22.65
C SER A 172 -22.47 -1.45 -23.07
N ILE A 173 -21.74 -0.42 -22.63
CA ILE A 173 -21.97 0.98 -23.02
C ILE A 173 -20.92 1.40 -24.07
N ASP A 174 -21.34 2.22 -25.03
CA ASP A 174 -20.45 2.70 -26.10
C ASP A 174 -19.47 3.77 -25.55
N PRO A 175 -18.14 3.53 -25.60
CA PRO A 175 -17.16 4.45 -25.06
C PRO A 175 -17.12 5.80 -25.80
N GLU A 176 -17.42 5.87 -27.09
CA GLU A 176 -17.34 7.13 -27.86
C GLU A 176 -18.41 8.14 -27.43
N THR A 177 -19.59 7.65 -27.04
CA THR A 177 -20.69 8.50 -26.58
C THR A 177 -20.70 8.71 -25.06
N ASN A 178 -20.04 7.85 -24.28
CA ASN A 178 -20.13 7.87 -22.81
C ASN A 178 -18.87 8.38 -22.11
N ILE A 179 -17.71 8.43 -22.78
CA ILE A 179 -16.48 8.98 -22.19
C ILE A 179 -16.39 10.46 -22.50
N HIS A 180 -16.42 11.29 -21.46
CA HIS A 180 -16.30 12.74 -21.59
C HIS A 180 -14.92 13.19 -21.15
N LYS A 181 -14.08 13.60 -22.11
CA LYS A 181 -12.76 14.18 -21.84
C LYS A 181 -12.93 15.64 -21.45
N ASN A 182 -12.37 16.02 -20.31
CA ASN A 182 -12.46 17.38 -19.80
C ASN A 182 -11.04 17.96 -19.63
N PRO A 183 -10.50 18.62 -20.68
CA PRO A 183 -9.16 19.20 -20.64
C PRO A 183 -9.04 20.36 -19.63
N GLU A 184 -10.14 21.08 -19.36
CA GLU A 184 -10.16 22.23 -18.45
C GLU A 184 -10.69 21.90 -17.04
N TRP A 185 -11.07 20.65 -16.78
CA TRP A 185 -11.62 20.23 -15.49
C TRP A 185 -10.50 19.98 -14.50
N TRP A 186 -9.86 21.08 -14.06
CA TRP A 186 -9.22 21.38 -12.76
C TRP A 186 -8.50 22.74 -12.93
N GLY A 187 -9.17 23.85 -12.57
CA GLY A 187 -8.47 25.10 -12.29
C GLY A 187 -7.35 24.86 -11.27
N ASP A 188 -6.21 25.54 -11.46
CA ASP A 188 -5.07 25.72 -10.55
C ASP A 188 -4.36 24.49 -9.92
N VAL A 189 -4.72 23.23 -10.22
CA VAL A 189 -4.03 22.04 -9.66
C VAL A 189 -3.26 21.27 -10.75
N VAL A 190 -2.05 21.74 -11.04
CA VAL A 190 -1.18 21.29 -12.15
C VAL A 190 -0.79 19.80 -12.07
N GLY A 191 -0.65 19.22 -10.87
CA GLY A 191 -0.14 17.85 -10.69
C GLY A 191 -1.09 16.71 -11.10
N ALA A 192 -2.39 16.98 -11.29
CA ALA A 192 -3.37 15.93 -11.65
C ALA A 192 -3.29 15.49 -13.13
N LEU A 193 -2.67 16.31 -13.97
CA LEU A 193 -2.55 16.08 -15.41
C LEU A 193 -1.28 15.32 -15.80
N LEU A 194 -0.38 15.08 -14.85
CA LEU A 194 0.93 14.51 -15.11
C LEU A 194 0.92 12.97 -15.04
N PRO A 195 1.84 12.31 -15.78
CA PRO A 195 1.97 10.87 -15.80
C PRO A 195 2.23 10.34 -14.39
N HIS A 196 1.77 9.12 -14.12
CA HIS A 196 2.05 8.51 -12.83
C HIS A 196 3.41 7.88 -12.81
N LEU A 197 3.92 7.76 -11.60
CA LEU A 197 5.23 7.24 -11.36
C LEU A 197 5.34 5.77 -11.70
N ARG A 198 6.48 5.46 -12.31
CA ARG A 198 6.97 4.10 -12.46
C ARG A 198 7.70 3.71 -11.18
N MET A 199 7.47 2.48 -10.71
CA MET A 199 8.21 1.87 -9.60
C MET A 199 8.93 0.62 -10.08
N LEU A 200 10.15 0.41 -9.60
CA LEU A 200 10.82 -0.87 -9.68
C LEU A 200 10.33 -1.74 -8.51
N MET A 201 9.87 -2.96 -8.82
CA MET A 201 9.10 -3.80 -7.89
C MET A 201 9.89 -4.99 -7.37
N ILE A 202 9.57 -5.42 -6.16
CA ILE A 202 9.83 -6.81 -5.78
C ILE A 202 8.88 -7.73 -6.54
N PRO A 203 9.37 -8.81 -7.18
CA PRO A 203 8.49 -9.80 -7.78
C PRO A 203 7.58 -10.42 -6.71
N SER A 204 6.26 -10.37 -6.94
CA SER A 204 5.30 -11.18 -6.19
C SER A 204 5.72 -12.65 -6.28
N SER A 205 5.48 -13.44 -5.24
CA SER A 205 5.81 -14.88 -5.21
C SER A 205 5.19 -15.68 -6.38
N ARG A 206 4.20 -15.10 -7.09
CA ARG A 206 3.62 -15.68 -8.32
C ARG A 206 4.36 -15.36 -9.61
N TYR A 207 5.35 -14.47 -9.61
CA TYR A 207 6.09 -14.04 -10.80
C TYR A 207 7.59 -14.00 -10.52
N PHE A 208 8.18 -15.17 -10.25
CA PHE A 208 9.59 -15.39 -10.58
C PHE A 208 9.69 -15.61 -12.09
N GLU A 209 9.85 -14.53 -12.86
CA GLU A 209 10.47 -14.65 -14.19
C GLU A 209 11.98 -14.53 -13.99
N SER A 210 12.71 -15.61 -14.27
CA SER A 210 14.15 -15.56 -14.45
C SER A 210 14.47 -14.72 -15.70
N GLU A 211 15.48 -13.86 -15.62
CA GLU A 211 15.93 -13.01 -16.73
C GLU A 211 16.39 -13.75 -17.99
N ASP A 212 16.48 -15.08 -17.95
CA ASP A 212 16.62 -15.91 -19.13
C ASP A 212 15.37 -16.78 -19.29
N GLY A 213 14.63 -16.56 -20.37
CA GLY A 213 13.39 -17.27 -20.75
C GLY A 213 13.58 -18.76 -21.08
N LYS A 214 14.21 -19.53 -20.19
CA LYS A 214 14.32 -20.98 -20.26
C LYS A 214 13.58 -21.62 -19.09
N VAL A 215 12.49 -22.30 -19.42
CA VAL A 215 11.81 -23.25 -18.53
C VAL A 215 12.81 -24.37 -18.20
N LEU A 216 13.35 -24.37 -16.98
CA LEU A 216 14.19 -25.46 -16.49
C LEU A 216 13.29 -26.67 -16.16
N ASN A 217 13.29 -27.65 -17.06
CA ASN A 217 12.79 -28.99 -16.79
C ASN A 217 13.64 -29.61 -15.67
N VAL A 218 13.04 -29.78 -14.49
CA VAL A 218 13.67 -30.49 -13.37
C VAL A 218 13.69 -31.99 -13.68
N SER A 219 14.86 -32.51 -14.02
CA SER A 219 15.11 -33.94 -14.20
C SER A 219 15.07 -34.67 -12.86
N ASN A 220 14.23 -35.69 -12.77
CA ASN A 220 14.16 -36.68 -11.68
C ASN A 220 15.49 -37.45 -11.52
N THR A 221 16.19 -37.26 -10.40
CA THR A 221 17.02 -38.31 -9.80
C THR A 221 17.12 -38.12 -8.28
N PRO A 222 16.84 -39.15 -7.45
CA PRO A 222 16.95 -39.05 -6.00
C PRO A 222 18.39 -39.34 -5.56
N ARG A 223 19.00 -38.45 -4.77
CA ARG A 223 20.16 -38.80 -3.93
C ARG A 223 19.71 -38.89 -2.48
N MET A 224 19.82 -40.10 -1.97
CA MET A 224 19.45 -40.53 -0.63
C MET A 224 20.50 -40.02 0.37
N ILE A 225 20.07 -39.26 1.38
CA ILE A 225 20.88 -38.93 2.56
C ILE A 225 20.20 -39.58 3.76
N VAL A 226 20.91 -40.51 4.41
CA VAL A 226 20.47 -41.24 5.61
C VAL A 226 20.39 -40.28 6.80
N PRO A 227 19.32 -40.29 7.62
CA PRO A 227 19.21 -39.40 8.77
C PRO A 227 19.96 -39.96 9.98
N THR A 228 20.92 -39.20 10.51
CA THR A 228 21.39 -39.40 11.89
C THR A 228 20.42 -38.70 12.86
N SER A 229 19.90 -39.48 13.79
CA SER A 229 18.92 -39.08 14.79
C SER A 229 19.41 -37.91 15.64
N LYS A 230 18.86 -36.72 15.41
CA LYS A 230 18.68 -35.69 16.44
C LYS A 230 17.24 -35.24 16.37
N SER A 231 16.57 -35.26 17.51
CA SER A 231 15.21 -34.79 17.69
C SER A 231 15.05 -33.37 17.15
N PHE A 232 14.49 -33.26 15.95
CA PHE A 232 14.03 -31.98 15.42
C PHE A 232 12.78 -31.60 16.21
N ILE A 233 12.96 -30.77 17.24
CA ILE A 233 11.91 -29.86 17.66
C ILE A 233 11.58 -29.06 16.40
N SER A 234 10.39 -29.25 15.84
CA SER A 234 9.89 -28.41 14.74
C SER A 234 10.14 -26.94 15.12
N PRO A 235 10.72 -26.09 14.26
CA PRO A 235 10.82 -24.67 14.58
C PRO A 235 9.39 -24.19 14.83
N LEU A 236 9.10 -23.80 16.07
CA LEU A 236 7.85 -23.12 16.42
C LEU A 236 7.69 -22.00 15.40
N LYS A 237 6.69 -22.09 14.52
CA LYS A 237 6.32 -20.99 13.62
C LYS A 237 6.29 -19.72 14.48
N PRO A 238 6.97 -18.63 14.09
CA PRO A 238 6.92 -17.41 14.87
C PRO A 238 5.45 -16.99 15.05
N SER A 239 4.97 -16.97 16.29
CA SER A 239 3.61 -16.57 16.61
C SER A 239 3.45 -15.09 16.29
N PHE A 240 2.78 -14.81 15.17
CA PHE A 240 2.39 -13.46 14.82
C PHE A 240 1.20 -13.02 15.69
N LYS A 241 1.23 -11.77 16.17
CA LYS A 241 0.07 -11.11 16.75
C LYS A 241 0.10 -9.64 16.33
N PHE A 242 -0.92 -9.20 15.62
CA PHE A 242 -0.93 -7.88 14.97
C PHE A 242 -1.76 -6.88 15.75
N LEU A 243 -1.24 -5.66 15.86
CA LEU A 243 -2.00 -4.49 16.27
C LEU A 243 -2.09 -3.52 15.10
N ILE A 244 -3.30 -3.30 14.58
CA ILE A 244 -3.53 -2.55 13.35
C ILE A 244 -4.14 -1.19 13.67
N TYR A 245 -3.52 -0.12 13.18
CA TYR A 245 -4.06 1.24 13.22
C TYR A 245 -4.42 1.74 11.82
N GLY A 246 -5.60 2.37 11.71
CA GLY A 246 -6.14 2.80 10.40
C GLY A 246 -7.32 1.95 9.91
N ARG A 247 -8.08 1.31 10.82
CA ARG A 247 -9.26 0.48 10.50
C ARG A 247 -10.26 1.14 9.55
N THR A 248 -10.50 2.44 9.72
CA THR A 248 -11.45 3.19 8.88
C THR A 248 -10.93 3.47 7.48
N GLY A 249 -9.62 3.29 7.26
CA GLY A 249 -9.02 3.29 5.94
C GLY A 249 -9.26 1.96 5.24
N TRP A 250 -9.38 2.01 3.92
CA TRP A 250 -9.73 0.84 3.12
C TRP A 250 -8.71 -0.31 3.23
N ILE A 251 -7.40 -0.02 3.19
CA ILE A 251 -6.36 -1.04 3.39
C ILE A 251 -6.47 -1.70 4.78
N GLY A 252 -6.80 -0.92 5.81
CA GLY A 252 -6.98 -1.45 7.17
C GLY A 252 -8.12 -2.44 7.30
N GLY A 253 -9.20 -2.27 6.53
CA GLY A 253 -10.32 -3.21 6.45
C GLY A 253 -10.14 -4.35 5.44
N ILE A 254 -8.96 -4.49 4.84
CA ILE A 254 -8.59 -5.68 4.05
C ILE A 254 -7.60 -6.55 4.84
N LEU A 255 -6.83 -5.94 5.75
CA LEU A 255 -5.87 -6.66 6.58
C LEU A 255 -6.54 -7.64 7.55
N ASP A 256 -7.78 -7.42 7.99
CA ASP A 256 -8.55 -8.38 8.78
C ASP A 256 -8.78 -9.67 7.99
N GLN A 257 -9.24 -9.59 6.74
CA GLN A 257 -9.48 -10.73 5.86
C GLN A 257 -8.20 -11.56 5.66
N LEU A 258 -7.05 -10.88 5.58
CA LEU A 258 -5.76 -11.55 5.52
C LEU A 258 -5.41 -12.25 6.84
N CYS A 259 -5.58 -11.56 7.97
CA CYS A 259 -5.29 -12.16 9.26
C CYS A 259 -6.18 -13.38 9.52
N GLU A 260 -7.47 -13.30 9.19
CA GLU A 260 -8.42 -14.40 9.29
C GLU A 260 -8.04 -15.58 8.37
N LYS A 261 -7.68 -15.30 7.11
CA LYS A 261 -7.26 -16.34 6.14
C LYS A 261 -6.04 -17.14 6.61
N HIS A 262 -5.11 -16.50 7.32
CA HIS A 262 -3.84 -17.09 7.76
C HIS A 262 -3.83 -17.48 9.25
N ASP A 263 -4.97 -17.39 9.93
CA ASP A 263 -5.10 -17.66 11.37
C ASP A 263 -4.11 -16.85 12.22
N ILE A 264 -3.92 -15.56 11.87
CA ILE A 264 -3.06 -14.63 12.58
C ILE A 264 -3.91 -13.86 13.59
N PRO A 265 -3.66 -13.97 14.91
CA PRO A 265 -4.32 -13.14 15.91
C PRO A 265 -4.09 -11.65 15.64
N PHE A 266 -5.15 -10.86 15.59
CA PHE A 266 -5.05 -9.42 15.37
C PHE A 266 -6.05 -8.65 16.21
N GLU A 267 -5.71 -7.40 16.53
CA GLU A 267 -6.61 -6.45 17.14
C GLU A 267 -6.46 -5.08 16.48
N TYR A 268 -7.56 -4.35 16.37
CA TYR A 268 -7.50 -2.95 15.96
C TYR A 268 -7.22 -2.06 17.16
N GLY A 269 -6.29 -1.13 16.98
CA GLY A 269 -6.02 -0.09 17.96
C GLY A 269 -7.27 0.74 18.25
N ARG A 270 -7.49 1.02 19.54
CA ARG A 270 -8.58 1.85 20.06
C ARG A 270 -8.07 3.24 20.37
N GLY A 271 -8.95 4.23 20.14
CA GLY A 271 -8.65 5.64 20.39
C GLY A 271 -7.97 6.32 19.21
N ARG A 272 -7.73 7.63 19.37
CA ARG A 272 -7.03 8.43 18.36
C ARG A 272 -5.53 8.39 18.58
N LEU A 273 -4.76 8.55 17.51
CA LEU A 273 -3.30 8.41 17.54
C LEU A 273 -2.61 9.52 18.33
N GLU A 274 -3.24 10.68 18.48
CA GLU A 274 -2.75 11.73 19.37
C GLU A 274 -2.75 11.31 20.85
N ASN A 275 -3.52 10.29 21.22
CA ASN A 275 -3.62 9.85 22.61
C ASN A 275 -2.56 8.79 22.94
N ARG A 276 -1.37 9.26 23.33
CA ARG A 276 -0.24 8.41 23.73
C ARG A 276 -0.60 7.37 24.79
N ALA A 277 -1.38 7.74 25.81
CA ALA A 277 -1.76 6.83 26.88
C ALA A 277 -2.60 5.65 26.36
N SER A 278 -3.52 5.92 25.44
CA SER A 278 -4.31 4.87 24.76
C SER A 278 -3.42 3.92 23.97
N LEU A 279 -2.48 4.45 23.18
CA LEU A 279 -1.58 3.61 22.36
C LEU A 279 -0.69 2.72 23.22
N MET A 280 -0.12 3.25 24.31
CA MET A 280 0.68 2.47 25.24
C MET A 280 -0.15 1.38 25.91
N ALA A 281 -1.35 1.70 26.40
CA ALA A 281 -2.25 0.72 26.99
C ALA A 281 -2.65 -0.38 26.00
N ASN A 282 -2.87 -0.03 24.73
CA ASN A 282 -3.15 -1.00 23.67
C ASN A 282 -1.97 -1.98 23.52
N ILE A 283 -0.74 -1.47 23.39
CA ILE A 283 0.44 -2.32 23.22
C ILE A 283 0.67 -3.21 24.46
N GLN A 284 0.53 -2.67 25.67
CA GLN A 284 0.75 -3.41 26.91
C GLN A 284 -0.30 -4.51 27.16
N ASN A 285 -1.58 -4.23 26.88
CA ASN A 285 -2.67 -5.17 27.12
C ASN A 285 -2.74 -6.25 26.04
N ILE A 286 -2.62 -5.85 24.77
CA ILE A 286 -2.76 -6.75 23.62
C ILE A 286 -1.51 -7.61 23.46
N LYS A 287 -0.34 -7.09 23.86
CA LYS A 287 0.96 -7.74 23.68
C LYS A 287 1.23 -8.18 22.23
N PRO A 288 1.05 -7.27 21.23
CA PRO A 288 1.28 -7.64 19.84
C PRO A 288 2.77 -7.84 19.59
N THR A 289 3.10 -8.72 18.64
CA THR A 289 4.46 -8.84 18.12
C THR A 289 4.72 -7.84 17.00
N HIS A 290 3.71 -7.48 16.22
CA HIS A 290 3.84 -6.53 15.11
C HIS A 290 2.79 -5.42 15.20
N VAL A 291 3.17 -4.22 14.77
CA VAL A 291 2.26 -3.07 14.64
C VAL A 291 2.17 -2.68 13.18
N PHE A 292 0.94 -2.62 12.65
CA PHE A 292 0.65 -2.11 11.31
C PHE A 292 0.13 -0.67 11.41
N ASN A 293 0.88 0.27 10.85
CA ASN A 293 0.46 1.64 10.64
C ASN A 293 -0.03 1.80 9.19
N VAL A 294 -1.35 1.67 9.01
CA VAL A 294 -2.02 1.87 7.71
C VAL A 294 -2.86 3.14 7.67
N ILE A 295 -2.45 4.14 8.44
CA ILE A 295 -3.19 5.38 8.60
C ILE A 295 -3.10 6.18 7.31
N ALA A 296 -4.23 6.31 6.64
CA ALA A 296 -4.41 7.16 5.47
C ALA A 296 -5.82 7.74 5.54
N ARG A 297 -5.95 8.97 6.01
CA ARG A 297 -7.28 9.59 6.15
C ARG A 297 -7.70 10.28 4.84
N PHE A 298 -8.23 9.54 3.87
CA PHE A 298 -9.02 10.13 2.77
C PHE A 298 -10.42 10.53 3.28
N SER A 299 -10.48 11.45 4.25
CA SER A 299 -11.74 12.09 4.64
C SER A 299 -11.72 13.53 4.13
N VAL A 300 -11.95 13.70 2.82
CA VAL A 300 -12.55 14.96 2.40
C VAL A 300 -13.99 14.90 2.89
N MET A 301 -14.31 15.81 3.81
CA MET A 301 -15.64 16.06 4.33
C MET A 301 -16.69 15.97 3.22
N SER A 302 -17.84 15.45 3.62
CA SER A 302 -19.13 15.61 2.97
C SER A 302 -19.30 17.03 2.40
N GLU A 303 -19.18 17.16 1.09
CA GLU A 303 -19.97 18.11 0.35
C GLU A 303 -20.70 17.29 -0.71
N THR A 304 -22.02 17.27 -0.50
CA THR A 304 -23.10 16.96 -1.42
C THR A 304 -22.72 17.03 -2.90
N VAL A 305 -22.97 15.93 -3.62
CA VAL A 305 -23.38 15.93 -5.03
C VAL A 305 -24.60 15.03 -5.15
#